data_AF-A0A6N8HPC6-F1
#
_entry.id   AF-A0A6N8HPC6-F1
#
_cell.length_a   1.000
_cell.length_b   1.000
_cell.length_c   1.000
_cell.angle_alpha   90.00
_cell.angle_beta   90.00
_cell.angle_gamma   90.00
#
_symmetry.space_group_name_H-M   'P 1'
#
loop_
_entity.id
_entity.type
_entity.pdbx_description
1 polymer ?
#
loop_
_entity_poly.entity_id
_entity_poly.type
_entity_poly.pdbx_seq_one_letter_code
_entity_poly.pdbx_strand_id
1 'polypeptide(L)'
;MFDLSLKPQENQIYYMRLDTKGSMQIPLTVWEPAAFDKKSQTAYMLFGILVGISVVMAFYNLFLYFSIRDRSYLYYVLFVIFNGLLYLSDTGLAFQFLWPEMVRWNLLAVVTFMCLASIATLLFARSFLQTHQHIPKLDRWFKMALVVTAFTTLWSFFSFTYAMYAAILCVAFTISLVITASIISLKNKYRPARFFMLAWGIFLFGVSVSILVDVGLMPLTPFTKYAWQVTTTLEIVLLSFALGDRFRTMRNEKQQAEKEALRNHQLALKNLRRADKLKDEFLAVTSHELRTL
;
A
#
# COMPACT_ATOMS: atom_id res chain seq x y z
N MET A 1 -21.42 -21.12 15.70
CA MET A 1 -21.69 -22.54 15.38
C MET A 1 -22.80 -22.99 16.31
N PHE A 2 -23.79 -23.71 15.81
CA PHE A 2 -24.90 -24.23 16.62
C PHE A 2 -24.96 -25.74 16.40
N ASP A 3 -24.92 -26.51 17.48
CA ASP A 3 -25.03 -27.97 17.38
C ASP A 3 -26.49 -28.36 17.12
N LEU A 4 -26.73 -29.04 16.00
CA LEU A 4 -28.05 -29.52 15.62
C LEU A 4 -28.14 -31.02 15.90
N SER A 5 -28.90 -31.41 16.91
CA SER A 5 -29.16 -32.82 17.23
C SER A 5 -30.41 -33.30 16.49
N LEU A 6 -30.24 -33.70 15.23
CA LEU A 6 -31.31 -34.24 14.39
C LEU A 6 -31.41 -35.77 14.55
N LYS A 7 -32.56 -36.27 14.99
CA LYS A 7 -32.84 -37.72 14.94
C LYS A 7 -33.24 -38.13 13.52
N PRO A 8 -33.01 -39.38 13.10
CA PRO A 8 -33.46 -39.87 11.80
C PRO A 8 -34.95 -39.64 11.61
N GLN A 9 -35.34 -39.04 10.48
CA GLN A 9 -36.74 -38.75 10.09
C GLN A 9 -37.50 -37.71 10.93
N GLU A 10 -36.81 -36.96 11.81
CA GLU A 10 -37.43 -35.87 12.58
C GLU A 10 -37.31 -34.53 11.84
N ASN A 11 -38.44 -33.87 11.57
CA ASN A 11 -38.45 -32.52 10.99
C ASN A 11 -38.42 -31.48 12.12
N GLN A 12 -37.30 -30.76 12.25
CA GLN A 12 -37.16 -29.66 13.21
C GLN A 12 -37.03 -28.33 12.47
N ILE A 13 -37.79 -27.31 12.92
CA ILE A 13 -37.76 -25.97 12.36
C ILE A 13 -36.95 -25.06 13.28
N TYR A 14 -35.90 -24.45 12.72
CA TYR A 14 -35.04 -23.51 13.41
C TYR A 14 -35.31 -22.09 12.90
N TYR A 15 -35.55 -21.15 13.82
CA TYR A 15 -35.73 -19.74 13.50
C TYR A 15 -34.46 -18.96 13.87
N MET A 16 -34.00 -18.10 12.97
CA MET A 16 -32.88 -17.19 13.21
C MET A 16 -33.34 -15.76 12.94
N ARG A 17 -33.30 -14.91 13.97
CA ARG A 17 -33.54 -13.48 13.83
C ARG A 17 -32.20 -12.76 13.75
N LEU A 18 -32.06 -11.89 12.76
CA LEU A 18 -30.86 -11.12 12.52
C LEU A 18 -31.21 -9.64 12.50
N ASP A 19 -30.40 -8.84 13.17
CA ASP A 19 -30.49 -7.39 13.20
C ASP A 19 -29.06 -6.85 13.00
N THR A 20 -28.80 -6.26 11.83
CA THR A 20 -27.48 -5.75 11.46
C THR A 20 -27.59 -4.36 10.85
N LYS A 21 -26.63 -3.50 11.18
CA LYS A 21 -26.48 -2.16 10.60
C LYS A 21 -25.55 -2.12 9.37
N GLY A 22 -24.98 -3.27 8.98
CA GLY A 22 -24.06 -3.40 7.84
C GLY A 22 -24.57 -4.39 6.78
N SER A 23 -23.87 -4.48 5.64
CA SER A 23 -24.14 -5.51 4.64
C SER A 23 -23.78 -6.88 5.22
N MET A 24 -24.69 -7.85 5.15
CA MET A 24 -24.44 -9.20 5.67
C MET A 24 -24.95 -10.23 4.67
N GLN A 25 -24.04 -11.06 4.17
CA GLN A 25 -24.40 -12.30 3.51
C GLN A 25 -24.36 -13.43 4.53
N ILE A 26 -25.44 -14.19 4.62
CA ILE A 26 -25.57 -15.28 5.58
C ILE A 26 -25.71 -16.59 4.80
N PRO A 27 -24.60 -17.18 4.35
CA PRO A 27 -24.62 -18.51 3.78
C PRO A 27 -24.93 -19.52 4.90
N LEU A 28 -26.20 -19.86 5.07
CA LEU A 28 -26.64 -20.93 5.96
C LEU A 28 -26.30 -22.27 5.30
N THR A 29 -25.35 -23.00 5.89
CA THR A 29 -25.00 -24.37 5.46
C THR A 29 -24.97 -25.29 6.67
N VAL A 30 -25.53 -26.47 6.50
CA VAL A 30 -25.46 -27.56 7.49
C VAL A 30 -24.24 -28.42 7.14
N TRP A 31 -23.39 -28.68 8.13
CA TRP A 31 -22.17 -29.46 7.96
C TRP A 31 -22.16 -30.64 8.93
N GLU A 32 -21.66 -31.78 8.47
CA GLU A 32 -21.16 -32.82 9.37
C GLU A 32 -19.89 -32.31 10.08
N PRO A 33 -19.69 -32.56 11.39
CA PRO A 33 -18.55 -32.03 12.14
C PRO A 33 -17.19 -32.30 11.48
N ALA A 34 -16.94 -33.53 11.02
CA ALA A 34 -15.68 -33.90 10.37
C ALA A 34 -15.46 -33.17 9.03
N ALA A 35 -16.54 -32.93 8.26
CA ALA A 35 -16.47 -32.19 7.01
C ALA A 35 -16.21 -30.69 7.26
N PHE A 36 -16.81 -30.14 8.33
CA PHE A 36 -16.56 -28.77 8.77
C PHE A 36 -15.10 -28.57 9.18
N ASP A 37 -14.55 -29.46 10.01
CA ASP A 37 -13.16 -29.37 10.48
C ASP A 37 -12.17 -29.38 9.32
N LYS A 38 -12.33 -30.32 8.39
CA LYS A 38 -11.45 -30.41 7.20
C LYS A 38 -11.52 -29.15 6.33
N LYS A 39 -12.73 -28.59 6.13
CA LYS A 39 -12.92 -27.37 5.34
C LYS A 39 -12.33 -26.15 6.05
N SER A 40 -12.55 -26.05 7.35
CA SER A 40 -12.05 -24.98 8.21
C SER A 40 -10.51 -24.99 8.27
N GLN A 41 -9.90 -26.15 8.44
CA GLN A 41 -8.45 -26.32 8.43
C GLN A 41 -7.82 -25.85 7.12
N THR A 42 -8.41 -26.23 5.98
CA THR A 42 -7.91 -25.79 4.65
C THR A 42 -8.00 -24.26 4.50
N ALA A 43 -9.08 -23.65 4.98
CA ALA A 43 -9.27 -22.21 4.96
C ALA A 43 -8.25 -21.47 5.83
N TYR A 44 -8.02 -21.95 7.06
CA TYR A 44 -7.03 -21.36 7.96
C TYR A 44 -5.59 -21.55 7.47
N MET A 45 -5.29 -22.67 6.79
CA MET A 45 -3.98 -22.89 6.19
C MET A 45 -3.70 -21.87 5.07
N LEU A 46 -4.66 -21.66 4.15
CA LEU A 46 -4.54 -20.65 3.11
C LEU A 46 -4.39 -19.24 3.71
N PHE A 47 -5.22 -18.91 4.68
CA PHE A 47 -5.17 -17.64 5.40
C PHE A 47 -3.80 -17.42 6.06
N GLY A 48 -3.29 -18.43 6.77
CA GLY A 48 -1.98 -18.39 7.43
C GLY A 48 -0.82 -18.16 6.47
N ILE A 49 -0.86 -18.76 5.27
CA ILE A 49 0.13 -18.54 4.22
C ILE A 49 0.07 -17.08 3.73
N LEU A 50 -1.11 -16.56 3.40
CA LEU A 50 -1.28 -15.20 2.87
C LEU A 50 -0.87 -14.12 3.88
N VAL A 51 -1.29 -14.28 5.14
CA VAL A 51 -0.88 -13.39 6.23
C VAL A 51 0.62 -13.53 6.51
N GLY A 52 1.16 -14.75 6.52
CA GLY A 52 2.58 -15.01 6.73
C GLY A 52 3.46 -14.30 5.69
N ILE A 53 3.09 -14.39 4.41
CA ILE A 53 3.76 -13.65 3.33
C ILE A 53 3.72 -12.15 3.62
N SER A 54 2.54 -11.62 3.94
CA SER A 54 2.38 -10.19 4.22
C SER A 54 3.24 -9.71 5.39
N VAL A 55 3.31 -10.49 6.47
CA VAL A 55 4.12 -10.20 7.66
C VAL A 55 5.61 -10.25 7.35
N VAL A 56 6.08 -11.29 6.65
CA VAL A 56 7.50 -11.39 6.24
C VAL A 56 7.89 -10.21 5.36
N MET A 57 7.04 -9.84 4.39
CA MET A 57 7.27 -8.70 3.52
C MET A 57 7.28 -7.37 4.28
N ALA A 58 6.42 -7.20 5.28
CA ALA A 58 6.41 -6.04 6.15
C ALA A 58 7.71 -5.93 6.95
N PHE A 59 8.16 -7.00 7.61
CA PHE A 59 9.42 -7.01 8.36
C PHE A 59 10.64 -6.80 7.47
N TYR A 60 10.67 -7.42 6.29
CA TYR A 60 11.73 -7.23 5.30
C TYR A 60 11.83 -5.75 4.88
N ASN A 61 10.71 -5.12 4.52
CA ASN A 61 10.71 -3.71 4.13
C ASN A 61 10.98 -2.77 5.31
N LEU A 62 10.61 -3.15 6.53
CA LEU A 62 10.96 -2.40 7.74
C LEU A 62 12.48 -2.42 8.00
N PHE A 63 13.12 -3.58 7.82
CA PHE A 63 14.58 -3.67 7.90
C PHE A 63 15.26 -2.80 6.81
N LEU A 64 14.74 -2.86 5.58
CA LEU A 64 15.20 -1.99 4.50
C LEU A 64 15.00 -0.50 4.82
N TYR A 65 13.91 -0.12 5.50
CA TYR A 65 13.73 1.25 5.96
C TYR A 65 14.86 1.70 6.90
N PHE A 66 15.26 0.89 7.87
CA PHE A 66 16.36 1.24 8.77
C PHE A 66 17.71 1.36 8.05
N SER A 67 17.93 0.55 7.02
CA SER A 67 19.16 0.59 6.22
C SER A 67 19.20 1.74 5.21
N ILE A 68 18.11 1.97 4.47
CA ILE A 68 18.04 2.91 3.34
C ILE A 68 17.55 4.30 3.80
N ARG A 69 16.74 4.37 4.86
CA ARG A 69 16.08 5.57 5.40
C ARG A 69 15.15 6.30 4.41
N ASP A 70 14.62 5.61 3.41
CA ASP A 70 13.58 6.13 2.52
C ASP A 70 12.18 5.89 3.12
N ARG A 71 11.42 6.97 3.34
CA ARG A 71 10.09 6.94 3.97
C ARG A 71 9.06 6.09 3.23
N SER A 72 9.27 5.82 1.95
CA SER A 72 8.39 4.99 1.13
C SER A 72 8.28 3.57 1.67
N TYR A 73 9.36 3.03 2.24
CA TYR A 73 9.36 1.73 2.90
C TYR A 73 8.51 1.74 4.17
N LEU A 74 8.58 2.81 4.97
CA LEU A 74 7.76 2.95 6.17
C LEU A 74 6.27 3.04 5.82
N TYR A 75 5.91 3.86 4.82
CA TYR A 75 4.51 3.97 4.37
C TYR A 75 3.98 2.66 3.79
N TYR A 76 4.82 1.88 3.10
CA TYR A 76 4.47 0.53 2.65
C TYR A 76 4.17 -0.40 3.83
N VAL A 77 5.00 -0.39 4.88
CA VAL A 77 4.77 -1.23 6.07
C VAL A 77 3.46 -0.84 6.76
N LEU A 78 3.19 0.46 6.92
CA LEU A 78 1.91 0.95 7.46
C LEU A 78 0.72 0.51 6.60
N PHE A 79 0.88 0.56 5.27
CA PHE A 79 -0.14 0.08 4.34
C PHE A 79 -0.45 -1.41 4.54
N VAL A 80 0.56 -2.25 4.66
CA VAL A 80 0.41 -3.70 4.89
C VAL A 80 -0.30 -3.95 6.22
N ILE A 81 0.13 -3.27 7.29
CA ILE A 81 -0.43 -3.44 8.63
C ILE A 81 -1.91 -3.03 8.66
N PHE A 82 -2.24 -1.84 8.15
CA PHE A 82 -3.62 -1.35 8.21
C PHE A 82 -4.56 -2.14 7.30
N ASN A 83 -4.11 -2.62 6.13
CA ASN A 83 -4.91 -3.53 5.31
C ASN A 83 -5.11 -4.90 6.00
N GLY A 84 -4.09 -5.43 6.66
CA GLY A 84 -4.21 -6.67 7.43
C GLY A 84 -5.21 -6.54 8.58
N LEU A 85 -5.16 -5.42 9.32
CA LEU A 85 -6.11 -5.13 10.40
C LEU A 85 -7.53 -4.88 9.88
N LEU A 86 -7.67 -4.22 8.72
CA LEU A 86 -8.96 -4.07 8.04
C LEU A 86 -9.54 -5.44 7.69
N TYR A 87 -8.76 -6.31 7.05
CA TYR A 87 -9.21 -7.66 6.69
C TYR A 87 -9.61 -8.48 7.92
N LEU A 88 -8.81 -8.45 8.99
CA LEU A 88 -9.13 -9.15 10.24
C LEU A 88 -10.41 -8.61 10.89
N SER A 89 -10.64 -7.29 10.83
CA SER A 89 -11.83 -6.66 11.38
C SER A 89 -13.08 -7.01 10.56
N ASP A 90 -12.95 -7.01 9.23
CA ASP A 90 -14.03 -7.32 8.29
C ASP A 90 -14.47 -8.79 8.38
N THR A 91 -13.50 -9.71 8.48
CA THR A 91 -13.78 -11.16 8.67
C THR A 91 -14.27 -11.52 10.07
N GLY A 92 -14.28 -10.58 11.01
CA GLY A 92 -14.63 -10.82 12.42
C GLY A 92 -13.56 -11.58 13.22
N LEU A 93 -12.46 -11.98 12.60
CA LEU A 93 -11.33 -12.64 13.27
C LEU A 93 -10.68 -11.74 14.32
N ALA A 94 -10.64 -10.42 14.08
CA ALA A 94 -10.14 -9.48 15.07
C ALA A 94 -11.01 -9.42 16.33
N PHE A 95 -12.34 -9.50 16.17
CA PHE A 95 -13.23 -9.63 17.31
C PHE A 95 -12.97 -10.94 18.05
N GLN A 96 -12.80 -12.05 17.34
CA GLN A 96 -12.55 -13.35 17.97
C GLN A 96 -11.23 -13.42 18.76
N PHE A 97 -10.15 -12.84 18.24
CA PHE A 97 -8.79 -13.06 18.79
C PHE A 97 -8.12 -11.82 19.39
N LEU A 98 -8.40 -10.61 18.92
CA LEU A 98 -7.68 -9.39 19.35
C LEU A 98 -8.45 -8.58 20.40
N TRP A 99 -9.77 -8.45 20.27
CA TRP A 99 -10.58 -7.63 21.16
C TRP A 99 -11.99 -8.20 21.43
N PRO A 100 -12.10 -9.45 21.94
CA PRO A 100 -13.38 -10.15 22.12
C PRO A 100 -14.39 -9.42 23.01
N GLU A 101 -13.93 -8.58 23.94
CA GLU A 101 -14.81 -7.86 24.86
C GLU A 101 -15.22 -6.46 24.36
N MET A 102 -14.58 -5.94 23.31
CA MET A 102 -14.77 -4.55 22.88
C MET A 102 -15.73 -4.42 21.69
N VAL A 103 -17.02 -4.71 21.90
CA VAL A 103 -18.06 -4.64 20.87
C VAL A 103 -18.14 -3.25 20.20
N ARG A 104 -18.04 -2.18 20.99
CA ARG A 104 -18.05 -0.80 20.47
C ARG A 104 -16.86 -0.51 19.56
N TRP A 105 -15.67 -0.99 19.94
CA TRP A 105 -14.48 -0.84 19.11
C TRP A 105 -14.62 -1.65 17.82
N ASN A 106 -15.15 -2.87 17.88
CA ASN A 106 -15.30 -3.71 16.71
C ASN A 106 -16.16 -3.05 15.62
N LEU A 107 -17.24 -2.35 16.01
CA LEU A 107 -18.04 -1.55 15.08
C LEU A 107 -17.21 -0.46 14.40
N LEU A 108 -16.37 0.25 15.16
CA LEU A 108 -15.54 1.35 14.65
C LEU A 108 -14.28 0.88 13.91
N ALA A 109 -13.78 -0.32 14.22
CA ALA A 109 -12.51 -0.84 13.77
C ALA A 109 -12.44 -0.92 12.24
N VAL A 110 -13.49 -1.43 11.60
CA VAL A 110 -13.56 -1.55 10.14
C VAL A 110 -13.40 -0.18 9.47
N VAL A 111 -14.20 0.81 9.89
CA VAL A 111 -14.14 2.19 9.34
C VAL A 111 -12.79 2.84 9.65
N THR A 112 -12.27 2.66 10.86
CA THR A 112 -10.99 3.23 11.29
C THR A 112 -9.83 2.67 10.47
N PHE A 113 -9.72 1.34 10.35
CA PHE A 113 -8.66 0.70 9.57
C PHE A 113 -8.81 0.94 8.08
N MET A 114 -10.04 1.08 7.56
CA MET A 114 -10.29 1.49 6.18
C MET A 114 -9.73 2.89 5.89
N CYS A 115 -9.95 3.86 6.79
CA CYS A 115 -9.39 5.20 6.64
C CYS A 115 -7.87 5.21 6.83
N LEU A 116 -7.33 4.49 7.83
CA LEU A 116 -5.88 4.40 8.05
C LEU A 116 -5.15 3.73 6.89
N ALA A 117 -5.72 2.66 6.31
CA ALA A 117 -5.20 2.01 5.11
C ALA A 117 -5.20 2.97 3.91
N SER A 118 -6.25 3.79 3.78
CA SER A 118 -6.34 4.83 2.75
C SER A 118 -5.28 5.92 2.94
N ILE A 119 -5.05 6.36 4.17
CA ILE A 119 -4.00 7.33 4.51
C ILE A 119 -2.61 6.77 4.17
N ALA A 120 -2.33 5.53 4.58
CA ALA A 120 -1.06 4.88 4.28
C ALA A 120 -0.86 4.70 2.77
N THR A 121 -1.92 4.34 2.04
CA THR A 121 -1.94 4.29 0.57
C THR A 121 -1.58 5.64 -0.05
N LEU A 122 -2.23 6.73 0.37
CA LEU A 122 -1.97 8.07 -0.14
C LEU A 122 -0.52 8.50 0.13
N LEU A 123 -0.02 8.27 1.35
CA LEU A 123 1.37 8.57 1.71
C LEU A 123 2.36 7.73 0.89
N PHE A 124 2.09 6.44 0.74
CA PHE A 124 2.90 5.51 -0.04
C PHE A 124 2.94 5.93 -1.51
N ALA A 125 1.79 6.11 -2.17
CA ALA A 125 1.71 6.50 -3.57
C ALA A 125 2.38 7.86 -3.82
N ARG A 126 2.15 8.85 -2.96
CA ARG A 126 2.79 10.18 -3.02
C ARG A 126 4.32 10.09 -2.95
N SER A 127 4.84 9.27 -2.03
CA SER A 127 6.28 9.08 -1.82
C SER A 127 6.92 8.22 -2.91
N PHE A 128 6.22 7.18 -3.37
CA PHE A 128 6.70 6.21 -4.35
C PHE A 128 6.78 6.80 -5.76
N LEU A 129 5.70 7.46 -6.19
CA LEU A 129 5.58 8.11 -7.49
C LEU A 129 6.24 9.50 -7.52
N GLN A 130 6.77 9.97 -6.39
CA GLN A 130 7.38 11.30 -6.25
C GLN A 130 6.50 12.41 -6.85
N THR A 131 5.20 12.37 -6.54
CA THR A 131 4.20 13.29 -7.12
C THR A 131 4.54 14.75 -6.86
N HIS A 132 5.21 15.04 -5.74
CA HIS A 132 5.66 16.39 -5.42
C HIS A 132 6.65 16.96 -6.47
N GLN A 133 7.52 16.11 -7.03
CA GLN A 133 8.53 16.53 -8.01
C GLN A 133 7.99 16.46 -9.44
N HIS A 134 7.27 15.39 -9.78
CA HIS A 134 6.85 15.13 -11.17
C HIS A 134 5.45 15.67 -11.51
N ILE A 135 4.56 15.83 -10.51
CA ILE A 135 3.14 16.16 -10.73
C ILE A 135 2.60 17.09 -9.60
N PRO A 136 3.16 18.31 -9.44
CA PRO A 136 2.88 19.16 -8.27
C PRO A 136 1.41 19.62 -8.15
N LYS A 137 0.68 19.69 -9.26
CA LYS A 137 -0.78 19.97 -9.25
C LYS A 137 -1.56 18.83 -8.59
N LEU A 138 -1.17 17.58 -8.85
CA LEU A 138 -1.82 16.40 -8.26
C LEU A 138 -1.43 16.20 -6.80
N ASP A 139 -0.20 16.58 -6.42
CA ASP A 139 0.26 16.53 -5.02
C ASP A 139 -0.64 17.31 -4.05
N ARG A 140 -1.24 18.41 -4.50
CA ARG A 140 -2.23 19.18 -3.71
C ARG A 140 -3.49 18.35 -3.41
N TRP A 141 -3.97 17.59 -4.38
CA TRP A 141 -5.12 16.70 -4.20
C TRP A 141 -4.79 15.53 -3.25
N PHE A 142 -3.57 14.98 -3.30
CA PHE A 142 -3.11 14.00 -2.31
C PHE A 142 -3.13 14.58 -0.89
N LYS A 143 -2.62 15.80 -0.69
CA LYS A 143 -2.65 16.46 0.63
C LYS A 143 -4.08 16.71 1.12
N MET A 144 -4.95 17.19 0.24
CA MET A 144 -6.37 17.41 0.56
C MET A 144 -7.05 16.08 0.94
N ALA A 145 -6.83 15.03 0.15
CA ALA A 145 -7.36 13.69 0.43
C ALA A 145 -6.90 13.18 1.80
N LEU A 146 -5.62 13.37 2.16
CA LEU A 146 -5.07 13.01 3.47
C LEU A 146 -5.77 13.73 4.61
N VAL A 147 -5.99 15.04 4.50
CA VAL A 147 -6.68 15.82 5.53
C VAL A 147 -8.13 15.37 5.67
N VAL A 148 -8.83 15.17 4.56
CA VAL A 148 -10.23 14.72 4.56
C VAL A 148 -10.36 13.31 5.15
N THR A 149 -9.50 12.36 4.77
CA THR A 149 -9.51 11.00 5.36
C THR A 149 -9.18 11.02 6.84
N ALA A 150 -8.22 11.82 7.27
CA ALA A 150 -7.89 11.96 8.70
C ALA A 150 -9.08 12.52 9.48
N PHE A 151 -9.76 13.54 8.94
CA PHE A 151 -10.96 14.10 9.55
C PHE A 151 -12.10 13.07 9.63
N THR A 152 -12.35 12.31 8.56
CA THR A 152 -13.34 11.23 8.54
C THR A 152 -13.04 10.16 9.59
N THR A 153 -11.76 9.84 9.80
CA THR A 153 -11.33 8.88 10.83
C THR A 153 -11.73 9.38 12.23
N LEU A 154 -11.48 10.66 12.53
CA LEU A 154 -11.87 11.26 13.82
C LEU A 154 -13.39 11.38 13.96
N TRP A 155 -14.09 11.69 12.87
CA TRP A 155 -15.55 11.80 12.84
C TRP A 155 -16.25 10.46 13.11
N SER A 156 -15.60 9.33 12.79
CA SER A 156 -16.14 7.99 13.01
C SER A 156 -16.51 7.71 14.48
N PHE A 157 -15.82 8.34 15.43
CA PHE A 157 -16.11 8.21 16.85
C PHE A 157 -17.42 8.90 17.29
N PHE A 158 -17.94 9.83 16.49
CA PHE A 158 -19.20 10.53 16.79
C PHE A 158 -20.41 9.91 16.09
N SER A 159 -20.27 9.51 14.83
CA SER A 159 -21.38 8.92 14.08
C SER A 159 -20.90 7.87 13.08
N PHE A 160 -21.20 6.60 13.40
CA PHE A 160 -20.78 5.45 12.58
C PHE A 160 -21.36 5.48 11.17
N THR A 161 -22.68 5.67 11.02
CA THR A 161 -23.36 5.57 9.72
C THR A 161 -22.84 6.60 8.72
N TYR A 162 -22.77 7.87 9.10
CA TYR A 162 -22.26 8.92 8.21
C TYR A 162 -20.77 8.77 7.94
N ALA A 163 -19.98 8.35 8.95
CA ALA A 163 -18.55 8.11 8.76
C ALA A 163 -18.27 6.95 7.81
N MET A 164 -19.09 5.89 7.81
CA MET A 164 -18.95 4.78 6.88
C MET A 164 -19.15 5.23 5.43
N TYR A 165 -20.21 5.99 5.13
CA TYR A 165 -20.42 6.56 3.79
C TYR A 165 -19.28 7.51 3.38
N ALA A 166 -18.85 8.38 4.29
CA ALA A 166 -17.73 9.28 4.05
C ALA A 166 -16.41 8.51 3.80
N ALA A 167 -16.17 7.41 4.53
CA ALA A 167 -15.00 6.56 4.36
C ALA A 167 -14.99 5.88 2.99
N ILE A 168 -16.13 5.34 2.54
CA ILE A 168 -16.28 4.75 1.20
C ILE A 168 -15.97 5.79 0.11
N LEU A 169 -16.50 7.01 0.22
CA LEU A 169 -16.21 8.10 -0.72
C LEU A 169 -14.73 8.48 -0.71
N CYS A 170 -14.11 8.51 0.47
CA CYS A 170 -12.68 8.77 0.62
C CYS A 170 -11.81 7.69 -0.03
N VAL A 171 -12.17 6.41 0.12
CA VAL A 171 -11.48 5.28 -0.51
C VAL A 171 -11.63 5.37 -2.03
N ALA A 172 -12.83 5.60 -2.54
CA ALA A 172 -13.08 5.75 -3.97
C ALA A 172 -12.28 6.92 -4.58
N PHE A 173 -12.21 8.04 -3.87
CA PHE A 173 -11.40 9.19 -4.25
C PHE A 173 -9.90 8.87 -4.22
N THR A 174 -9.43 8.15 -3.20
CA THR A 174 -8.04 7.68 -3.09
C THR A 174 -7.65 6.80 -4.26
N ILE A 175 -8.47 5.79 -4.60
CA ILE A 175 -8.26 4.91 -5.75
C ILE A 175 -8.15 5.74 -7.03
N SER A 176 -9.08 6.67 -7.25
CA SER A 176 -9.10 7.53 -8.43
C SER A 176 -7.82 8.38 -8.57
N LEU A 177 -7.35 8.95 -7.46
CA LEU A 177 -6.10 9.72 -7.41
C LEU A 177 -4.88 8.84 -7.71
N VAL A 178 -4.81 7.65 -7.12
CA VAL A 178 -3.68 6.72 -7.30
C VAL A 178 -3.60 6.23 -8.75
N ILE A 179 -4.74 5.88 -9.36
CA ILE A 179 -4.80 5.50 -10.78
C ILE A 179 -4.33 6.66 -11.65
N THR A 180 -4.87 7.86 -11.41
CA THR A 180 -4.51 9.06 -12.18
C THR A 180 -3.01 9.37 -12.08
N ALA A 181 -2.45 9.31 -10.85
CA ALA A 181 -1.02 9.52 -10.61
C ALA A 181 -0.16 8.47 -11.32
N SER A 182 -0.59 7.21 -11.31
CA SER A 182 0.11 6.10 -11.96
C SER A 182 0.15 6.28 -13.47
N ILE A 183 -0.98 6.63 -14.09
CA ILE A 183 -1.08 6.86 -15.54
C ILE A 183 -0.19 8.04 -15.96
N ILE A 184 -0.23 9.15 -15.24
CA ILE A 184 0.61 10.32 -15.56
C ILE A 184 2.10 9.98 -15.37
N SER A 185 2.46 9.26 -14.31
CA SER A 185 3.85 8.85 -14.07
C SER A 185 4.40 7.93 -15.16
N LEU A 186 3.55 7.06 -15.71
CA LEU A 186 3.90 6.22 -16.86
C LEU A 186 4.11 7.04 -18.14
N LYS A 187 3.26 8.03 -18.40
CA LYS A 187 3.45 8.96 -19.53
C LYS A 187 4.75 9.75 -19.40
N ASN A 188 5.15 10.10 -18.17
CA ASN A 188 6.42 10.75 -17.86
C ASN A 188 7.63 9.80 -17.90
N LYS A 189 7.47 8.56 -18.40
CA LYS A 189 8.53 7.54 -18.54
C LYS A 189 9.24 7.16 -17.23
N TYR A 190 8.61 7.39 -16.07
CA TYR A 190 9.16 6.94 -14.79
C TYR A 190 9.06 5.41 -14.70
N ARG A 191 10.19 4.72 -14.91
CA ARG A 191 10.26 3.26 -15.01
C ARG A 191 9.63 2.53 -13.80
N PRO A 192 9.85 2.96 -12.55
CA PRO A 192 9.26 2.28 -11.39
C PRO A 192 7.71 2.31 -11.36
N ALA A 193 7.06 3.24 -12.07
CA ALA A 193 5.60 3.33 -12.12
C ALA A 193 4.93 2.11 -12.80
N ARG A 194 5.65 1.35 -13.63
CA ARG A 194 5.10 0.17 -14.33
C ARG A 194 4.72 -0.93 -13.35
N PHE A 195 5.64 -1.25 -12.43
CA PHE A 195 5.39 -2.26 -11.40
C PHE A 195 4.29 -1.81 -10.44
N PHE A 196 4.27 -0.52 -10.10
CA PHE A 196 3.21 0.05 -9.28
C PHE A 196 1.83 -0.08 -9.94
N MET A 197 1.69 0.29 -11.22
CA MET A 197 0.40 0.15 -11.93
C MET A 197 -0.05 -1.30 -12.03
N LEU A 198 0.87 -2.24 -12.27
CA LEU A 198 0.54 -3.66 -12.33
C LEU A 198 0.05 -4.19 -10.98
N ALA A 199 0.75 -3.85 -9.89
CA ALA A 199 0.35 -4.21 -8.53
C ALA A 199 -1.05 -3.66 -8.18
N TRP A 200 -1.27 -2.37 -8.45
CA TRP A 200 -2.57 -1.71 -8.24
C TRP A 200 -3.68 -2.29 -9.11
N GLY A 201 -3.38 -2.69 -10.35
CA GLY A 201 -4.36 -3.35 -11.23
C GLY A 201 -4.85 -4.68 -10.66
N ILE A 202 -3.95 -5.49 -10.11
CA ILE A 202 -4.31 -6.77 -9.46
C ILE A 202 -5.14 -6.53 -8.20
N PHE A 203 -4.75 -5.57 -7.37
CA PHE A 203 -5.50 -5.20 -6.18
C PHE A 203 -6.92 -4.73 -6.51
N LEU A 204 -7.06 -3.81 -7.47
CA LEU A 204 -8.35 -3.29 -7.90
C LEU A 204 -9.25 -4.39 -8.48
N PHE A 205 -8.66 -5.37 -9.17
CA PHE A 205 -9.41 -6.53 -9.64
C PHE A 205 -10.02 -7.31 -8.47
N GLY A 206 -9.26 -7.62 -7.42
CA GLY A 206 -9.78 -8.36 -6.27
C GLY A 206 -10.81 -7.58 -5.45
N VAL A 207 -10.61 -6.27 -5.27
CA VAL A 207 -11.60 -5.39 -4.63
C VAL A 207 -12.88 -5.35 -5.46
N SER A 208 -12.78 -5.25 -6.79
CA SER A 208 -13.95 -5.24 -7.68
C SER A 208 -14.74 -6.55 -7.60
N VAL A 209 -14.05 -7.70 -7.60
CA VAL A 209 -14.69 -9.01 -7.40
C VAL A 209 -15.41 -9.07 -6.06
N SER A 210 -14.81 -8.56 -5.00
CA SER A 210 -15.40 -8.58 -3.66
C SER A 210 -16.65 -7.71 -3.57
N ILE A 211 -16.62 -6.50 -4.13
CA ILE A 211 -17.80 -5.62 -4.22
C ILE A 211 -18.93 -6.28 -5.02
N LEU A 212 -18.62 -6.94 -6.13
CA LEU A 212 -19.61 -7.65 -6.94
C LEU A 212 -20.26 -8.81 -6.18
N VAL A 213 -19.48 -9.51 -5.36
CA VAL A 213 -20.02 -10.53 -4.44
C VAL A 213 -20.92 -9.87 -3.41
N ASP A 214 -20.48 -8.81 -2.74
CA ASP A 214 -21.21 -8.15 -1.65
C ASP A 214 -22.57 -7.60 -2.10
N VAL A 215 -22.64 -7.04 -3.31
CA VAL A 215 -23.88 -6.53 -3.93
C VAL A 215 -24.77 -7.65 -4.50
N GLY A 216 -24.27 -8.90 -4.52
CA GLY A 216 -25.03 -10.08 -4.97
C GLY A 216 -25.00 -10.32 -6.48
N LEU A 217 -24.15 -9.61 -7.23
CA LEU A 217 -23.98 -9.80 -8.67
C LEU A 217 -23.11 -11.03 -9.01
N MET A 218 -22.30 -11.50 -8.05
CA MET A 218 -21.50 -12.72 -8.17
C MET A 218 -21.76 -13.69 -7.02
N PRO A 219 -21.74 -15.01 -7.27
CA PRO A 219 -21.91 -15.99 -6.22
C PRO A 219 -20.69 -16.03 -5.27
N LEU A 220 -20.95 -16.28 -3.99
CA LEU A 220 -19.93 -16.56 -2.99
C LEU A 220 -19.34 -17.96 -3.22
N THR A 221 -18.22 -18.02 -3.91
CA THR A 221 -17.44 -19.23 -4.17
C THR A 221 -16.14 -19.20 -3.37
N PRO A 222 -15.43 -20.33 -3.18
CA PRO A 222 -14.12 -20.32 -2.54
C PRO A 222 -13.13 -19.35 -3.21
N PHE A 223 -13.20 -19.19 -4.54
CA PHE A 223 -12.35 -18.25 -5.26
C PHE A 223 -12.69 -16.80 -4.94
N THR A 224 -13.98 -16.43 -5.06
CA THR A 224 -14.42 -15.05 -4.85
C THR A 224 -14.32 -14.62 -3.38
N LYS A 225 -14.48 -15.56 -2.44
CA LYS A 225 -14.31 -15.33 -0.99
C LYS A 225 -12.90 -14.86 -0.61
N TYR A 226 -11.85 -15.41 -1.23
CA TYR A 226 -10.46 -15.06 -0.91
C TYR A 226 -9.83 -14.11 -1.94
N ALA A 227 -10.60 -13.63 -2.93
CA ALA A 227 -10.11 -12.81 -4.02
C ALA A 227 -9.40 -11.53 -3.52
N TRP A 228 -10.03 -10.78 -2.60
CA TRP A 228 -9.39 -9.62 -1.99
C TRP A 228 -8.05 -9.99 -1.35
N GLN A 229 -8.03 -10.95 -0.42
CA GLN A 229 -6.80 -11.27 0.31
C GLN A 229 -5.67 -11.80 -0.57
N VAL A 230 -5.99 -12.64 -1.56
CA VAL A 230 -5.01 -13.16 -2.53
C VAL A 230 -4.43 -12.02 -3.35
N THR A 231 -5.28 -11.14 -3.89
CA THR A 231 -4.81 -10.00 -4.69
C THR A 231 -4.00 -8.98 -3.89
N THR A 232 -4.39 -8.67 -2.65
CA THR A 232 -3.60 -7.81 -1.75
C THR A 232 -2.26 -8.44 -1.41
N THR A 233 -2.20 -9.76 -1.19
CA THR A 233 -0.91 -10.44 -0.93
C THR A 233 0.00 -10.37 -2.15
N LEU A 234 -0.54 -10.59 -3.36
CA LEU A 234 0.20 -10.43 -4.61
C LEU A 234 0.67 -8.98 -4.82
N GLU A 235 -0.19 -8.01 -4.55
CA GLU A 235 0.14 -6.59 -4.59
C GLU A 235 1.29 -6.26 -3.64
N ILE A 236 1.22 -6.70 -2.38
CA ILE A 236 2.26 -6.51 -1.37
C ILE A 236 3.61 -7.01 -1.88
N VAL A 237 3.65 -8.21 -2.48
CA VAL A 237 4.86 -8.78 -3.06
C VAL A 237 5.38 -7.93 -4.22
N LEU A 238 4.50 -7.56 -5.16
CA LEU A 238 4.86 -6.74 -6.32
C LEU A 238 5.34 -5.34 -5.96
N LEU A 239 4.69 -4.68 -5.00
CA LEU A 239 5.10 -3.36 -4.51
C LEU A 239 6.46 -3.41 -3.82
N SER A 240 6.79 -4.50 -3.11
CA SER A 240 8.12 -4.67 -2.56
C SER A 240 9.20 -4.84 -3.63
N PHE A 241 8.89 -5.57 -4.71
CA PHE A 241 9.80 -5.63 -5.86
C PHE A 241 9.96 -4.25 -6.51
N ALA A 242 8.87 -3.50 -6.66
CA ALA A 242 8.88 -2.14 -7.19
C ALA A 242 9.74 -1.19 -6.34
N LEU A 243 9.70 -1.31 -5.02
CA LEU A 243 10.57 -0.58 -4.09
C LEU A 243 12.05 -0.94 -4.29
N GLY A 244 12.36 -2.23 -4.45
CA GLY A 244 13.72 -2.70 -4.73
C GLY A 244 14.27 -2.16 -6.06
N ASP A 245 13.46 -2.17 -7.12
CA ASP A 245 13.84 -1.61 -8.42
C ASP A 245 14.04 -0.09 -8.35
N ARG A 246 13.16 0.61 -7.63
CA ARG A 246 13.31 2.04 -7.37
C ARG A 246 14.62 2.34 -6.63
N PHE A 247 14.97 1.56 -5.61
CA PHE A 247 16.23 1.74 -4.89
C PHE A 247 17.45 1.55 -5.80
N ARG A 248 17.44 0.54 -6.68
CA ARG A 248 18.50 0.35 -7.67
C ARG A 248 18.61 1.55 -8.61
N THR A 249 17.49 2.06 -9.08
CA THR A 249 17.43 3.23 -9.97
C THR A 249 18.02 4.48 -9.29
N MET A 250 17.55 4.81 -8.09
CA MET A 250 18.05 5.95 -7.32
C MET A 250 19.55 5.83 -6.99
N ARG A 251 20.02 4.61 -6.69
CA ARG A 251 21.44 4.35 -6.43
C ARG A 251 22.29 4.58 -7.69
N ASN A 252 21.82 4.14 -8.85
CA ASN A 252 22.52 4.34 -10.12
C ASN A 252 22.57 5.82 -10.51
N GLU A 253 21.47 6.55 -10.36
CA GLU A 253 21.40 8.00 -10.60
C GLU A 253 22.37 8.76 -9.67
N LYS A 254 22.39 8.41 -8.38
CA LYS A 254 23.34 9.00 -7.43
C LYS A 254 24.80 8.72 -7.80
N GLN A 255 25.13 7.49 -8.18
CA GLN A 255 26.47 7.13 -8.61
C GLN A 255 26.90 7.84 -9.91
N GLN A 256 25.97 8.06 -10.83
CA GLN A 256 26.23 8.84 -12.05
C GLN A 256 26.49 10.32 -11.72
N ALA A 257 25.65 10.92 -10.88
CA ALA A 257 25.82 12.30 -10.43
C ALA A 257 27.16 12.52 -9.69
N GLU A 258 27.56 11.59 -8.82
CA GLU A 258 28.87 11.65 -8.13
C GLU A 258 30.05 11.56 -9.12
N LYS A 259 29.96 10.69 -10.13
CA LYS A 259 30.99 10.58 -11.18
C LYS A 259 31.09 11.85 -12.03
N GLU A 260 29.95 12.44 -12.38
CA GLU A 260 29.90 13.70 -13.14
C GLU A 260 30.47 14.85 -12.31
N ALA A 261 30.11 14.96 -11.03
CA ALA A 261 30.67 15.95 -10.12
C ALA A 261 32.20 15.81 -10.00
N LEU A 262 32.72 14.59 -9.87
CA LEU A 262 34.15 14.33 -9.80
C LEU A 262 34.86 14.70 -11.12
N ARG A 263 34.26 14.38 -12.26
CA ARG A 263 34.79 14.74 -13.59
C ARG A 263 34.84 16.25 -13.77
N ASN A 264 33.79 16.97 -13.38
CA ASN A 264 33.74 18.43 -13.44
C ASN A 264 34.79 19.07 -12.53
N HIS A 265 34.99 18.53 -11.33
CA HIS A 265 36.04 18.99 -10.41
C HIS A 265 37.45 18.78 -10.99
N GLN A 266 37.72 17.62 -11.61
CA GLN A 266 38.99 17.34 -12.27
C GLN A 266 39.24 18.26 -13.48
N LEU A 267 38.20 18.56 -14.27
CA LEU A 267 38.29 19.51 -15.38
C LEU A 267 38.59 20.93 -14.88
N ALA A 268 37.93 21.38 -13.81
CA ALA A 268 38.19 22.67 -13.18
C ALA A 268 39.66 22.78 -12.70
N LEU A 269 40.19 21.74 -12.05
CA LEU A 269 41.60 21.69 -11.62
C LEU A 269 42.57 21.72 -12.81
N LYS A 270 42.26 21.01 -13.90
CA LYS A 270 43.09 21.06 -15.13
C LYS A 270 43.09 22.45 -15.75
N ASN A 271 41.94 23.13 -15.77
CA ASN A 271 41.83 24.49 -16.30
C ASN A 271 42.59 25.50 -15.42
N LEU A 272 42.50 25.39 -14.10
CA LEU A 272 43.31 26.19 -13.16
C LEU A 272 44.80 26.00 -13.39
N ARG A 273 45.29 24.76 -13.46
CA ARG A 273 46.71 24.48 -13.74
C ARG A 273 47.18 25.01 -15.09
N ARG A 274 46.30 25.02 -16.11
CA ARG A 274 46.61 25.63 -17.41
C ARG A 274 46.69 27.15 -17.30
N ALA A 275 45.78 27.78 -16.56
CA ALA A 275 45.80 29.22 -16.33
C ALA A 275 47.05 29.64 -15.55
N ASP A 276 47.44 28.91 -14.50
CA ASP A 276 48.68 29.16 -13.75
C ASP A 276 49.90 29.02 -14.66
N LYS A 277 50.00 27.94 -15.44
CA LYS A 277 51.10 27.77 -16.40
C LYS A 277 51.19 28.91 -17.41
N LEU A 278 50.06 29.33 -17.98
CA LEU A 278 50.02 30.45 -18.92
C LEU A 278 50.43 31.76 -18.26
N LYS A 279 50.07 31.96 -16.98
CA LYS A 279 50.48 33.13 -16.21
C LYS A 279 51.98 33.10 -15.93
N ASP A 280 52.54 31.96 -15.54
CA ASP A 280 53.98 31.78 -15.32
C ASP A 280 54.78 32.03 -16.61
N GLU A 281 54.31 31.48 -17.74
CA GLU A 281 54.91 31.68 -19.05
C GLU A 281 54.84 33.15 -19.50
N PHE A 282 53.69 33.81 -19.29
CA PHE A 282 53.53 35.24 -19.55
C PHE A 282 54.49 36.12 -18.72
N LEU A 283 54.62 35.82 -17.42
CA LEU A 283 55.55 36.52 -16.52
C LEU A 283 57.01 36.30 -16.91
N ALA A 284 57.37 35.10 -17.37
CA ALA A 284 58.72 34.80 -17.84
C ALA A 284 59.06 35.58 -19.13
N VAL A 285 58.15 35.62 -20.10
CA VAL A 285 58.33 36.37 -21.36
C VAL A 285 58.44 37.88 -21.10
N THR A 286 57.54 38.46 -20.31
CA THR A 286 57.58 39.90 -19.98
C THR A 286 58.81 40.29 -19.17
N SER A 287 59.26 39.44 -18.23
CA SER A 287 60.51 39.68 -17.49
C SER A 287 61.75 39.59 -18.38
N HIS A 288 61.73 38.72 -19.40
CA HIS A 288 62.83 38.62 -20.36
C HIS A 288 62.92 39.87 -21.24
N GLU A 289 61.79 40.39 -21.75
CA GLU A 289 61.77 41.61 -22.57
C GLU A 289 62.23 42.85 -21.79
N LEU A 290 61.81 42.99 -20.52
CA LEU A 290 62.24 44.09 -19.64
C LEU A 290 63.73 44.08 -19.30
N ARG A 291 64.40 42.93 -19.48
CA ARG A 291 65.84 42.75 -19.19
C ARG A 291 66.72 42.97 -20.42
N THR A 292 66.14 42.93 -21.61
CA THR A 292 66.81 43.13 -22.90
C THR A 292 66.69 44.55 -23.45
N LEU A 293 65.91 45.40 -22.78
CA LEU A 293 65.85 46.87 -22.99
C LEU A 293 66.80 47.58 -22.03
#